data_AF-A0A2K2VTT5-F1
#
_entry.id   AF-A0A2K2VTT5-F1
#
_cell.length_a   1.000
_cell.length_b   1.000
_cell.length_c   1.000
_cell.angle_alpha   90.00
_cell.angle_beta   90.00
_cell.angle_gamma   90.00
#
_symmetry.space_group_name_H-M   'P 1'
#
loop_
_entity.id
_entity.type
_entity.pdbx_description
1 polymer ?
#
loop_
_entity_poly.entity_id
_entity_poly.type
_entity_poly.pdbx_seq_one_letter_code
_entity_poly.pdbx_strand_id
1 'polypeptide(L)'
;MVGIRLFPGTRLAEFASSEDLIITDETMLKPTFYLTASVRPFVLDLLYKHVEENRNWILPGSNVNIDRRLQEKLRRFGLKGPLWEHMQIRRK
;
A
#
# COMPACT_ATOMS: atom_id res chain seq x y z
N MET A 1 -5.44 -3.13 2.78
CA MET A 1 -5.07 -4.19 1.80
C MET A 1 -3.56 -4.32 1.78
N VAL A 2 -3.04 -5.53 1.93
CA VAL A 2 -1.60 -5.84 1.88
C VAL A 2 -1.40 -6.92 0.81
N GLY A 3 -0.39 -6.74 -0.02
CA GLY A 3 -0.10 -7.61 -1.16
C GLY A 3 0.35 -6.81 -2.37
N ILE A 4 0.92 -7.50 -3.35
CA ILE A 4 1.38 -6.90 -4.60
C ILE A 4 0.28 -7.08 -5.64
N ARG A 5 -0.14 -6.00 -6.30
CA ARG A 5 -1.14 -6.08 -7.36
C ARG A 5 -0.62 -6.91 -8.52
N LEU A 6 -1.44 -7.84 -8.97
CA LEU A 6 -1.16 -8.68 -10.13
C LEU A 6 -1.56 -7.97 -11.42
N PHE A 7 -0.68 -8.05 -12.40
CA PHE A 7 -0.92 -7.53 -13.75
C PHE A 7 -0.61 -8.62 -14.78
N PRO A 8 -1.46 -8.80 -15.81
CA PRO A 8 -1.20 -9.73 -16.89
C PRO A 8 0.17 -9.47 -17.54
N GLY A 9 0.88 -10.53 -17.92
CA GLY A 9 2.19 -10.43 -18.57
C GLY A 9 3.34 -10.06 -17.64
N THR A 10 3.13 -10.01 -16.32
CA THR A 10 4.22 -9.87 -15.35
C THR A 10 4.70 -11.22 -14.85
N ARG A 11 5.99 -11.33 -14.52
CA ARG A 11 6.58 -12.55 -13.95
C ARG A 11 5.89 -13.00 -12.65
N LEU A 12 5.39 -12.04 -11.87
CA LEU A 12 4.64 -12.32 -10.65
C LEU A 12 3.28 -12.98 -10.95
N ALA A 13 2.61 -12.58 -12.03
CA ALA A 13 1.36 -13.23 -12.45
C ALA A 13 1.61 -14.68 -12.90
N GLU A 14 2.67 -14.94 -13.65
CA GLU A 14 3.05 -16.32 -14.03
C GLU A 14 3.36 -17.18 -12.80
N PHE A 15 4.11 -16.63 -11.85
CA PHE A 15 4.44 -17.32 -10.60
C PHE A 15 3.18 -17.60 -9.77
N ALA A 16 2.31 -16.61 -9.59
CA ALA A 16 1.08 -16.78 -8.83
C ALA A 16 0.08 -17.75 -9.49
N SER A 17 0.08 -17.85 -10.83
CA SER A 17 -0.68 -18.90 -11.54
C SER A 17 -0.15 -20.30 -11.23
N SER A 18 1.16 -20.48 -11.03
CA SER A 18 1.74 -21.78 -10.64
C SER A 18 1.45 -22.19 -9.20
N GLU A 19 1.06 -21.24 -8.35
CA GLU A 19 0.63 -21.48 -6.96
C GLU A 19 -0.91 -21.68 -6.83
N ASP A 20 -1.63 -21.90 -7.94
CA ASP A 20 -3.11 -21.97 -8.01
C ASP A 20 -3.84 -20.74 -7.45
N LEU A 21 -3.15 -19.59 -7.34
CA LEU A 21 -3.73 -18.36 -6.77
C LEU A 21 -4.49 -17.52 -7.80
N ILE A 22 -4.44 -17.88 -9.09
CA ILE A 22 -5.06 -17.14 -10.17
C ILE A 22 -5.77 -18.10 -11.12
N ILE A 23 -7.10 -17.98 -11.21
CA ILE A 23 -7.89 -18.58 -12.29
C ILE A 23 -7.58 -17.78 -13.56
N THR A 24 -6.83 -18.38 -14.48
CA THR A 24 -6.27 -17.78 -15.70
C THR A 24 -7.29 -17.23 -16.70
N ASP A 25 -8.60 -17.47 -16.47
CA ASP A 25 -9.68 -17.12 -17.40
C ASP A 25 -10.40 -15.80 -17.06
N GLU A 26 -10.17 -15.24 -15.86
CA GLU A 26 -10.71 -13.91 -15.55
C GLU A 26 -9.73 -12.82 -15.99
N THR A 27 -10.14 -12.03 -16.99
CA THR A 27 -9.60 -10.70 -17.23
C THR A 27 -9.36 -10.02 -15.88
N MET A 28 -8.10 -9.78 -15.48
CA MET A 28 -7.69 -9.19 -14.18
C MET A 28 -8.13 -7.71 -14.01
N LEU A 29 -9.29 -7.37 -14.56
CA LEU A 29 -10.01 -6.11 -14.41
C LEU A 29 -10.41 -5.90 -12.95
N LYS A 30 -10.79 -6.97 -12.23
CA LYS A 30 -10.94 -6.92 -10.78
C LYS A 30 -9.55 -6.82 -10.13
N PRO A 31 -9.35 -5.91 -9.16
CA PRO A 31 -8.09 -5.79 -8.42
C PRO A 31 -7.69 -7.09 -7.69
N THR A 32 -6.78 -7.86 -8.28
CA THR A 32 -6.23 -9.09 -7.68
C THR A 32 -4.85 -8.82 -7.09
N PHE A 33 -4.57 -9.35 -5.89
CA PHE A 33 -3.33 -9.12 -5.17
C PHE A 33 -2.69 -10.43 -4.74
N TYR A 34 -1.41 -10.57 -4.99
CA TYR A 34 -0.58 -11.65 -4.49
C TYR A 34 -0.11 -11.37 -3.07
N LEU A 35 -0.28 -12.37 -2.20
CA LEU A 35 0.30 -12.41 -0.87
C LEU A 35 0.65 -13.86 -0.55
N THR A 36 1.94 -14.13 -0.35
CA THR A 36 2.42 -15.48 -0.06
C THR A 36 1.77 -16.06 1.20
N ALA A 37 1.48 -17.36 1.18
CA ALA A 37 0.76 -18.04 2.26
C ALA A 37 1.52 -17.98 3.59
N SER A 38 2.86 -17.98 3.55
CA SER A 38 3.71 -18.01 4.75
C SER A 38 3.59 -16.76 5.62
N VAL A 39 3.32 -15.59 5.02
CA VAL A 39 3.24 -14.31 5.76
C VAL A 39 1.80 -13.90 6.08
N ARG A 40 0.82 -14.47 5.37
CA ARG A 40 -0.61 -14.13 5.51
C ARG A 40 -1.11 -14.16 6.97
N PRO A 41 -0.71 -15.11 7.85
CA PRO A 41 -1.23 -15.18 9.21
C PRO A 41 -0.85 -14.00 10.12
N PHE A 42 0.26 -13.30 9.85
CA PHE A 42 0.81 -12.32 10.81
C PHE A 42 1.14 -10.96 10.22
N VAL A 43 1.20 -10.82 8.88
CA VAL A 43 1.73 -9.60 8.25
C VAL A 43 0.93 -8.34 8.61
N LEU A 44 -0.40 -8.45 8.75
CA LEU A 44 -1.24 -7.30 9.09
C LEU A 44 -0.95 -6.80 10.50
N ASP A 45 -0.94 -7.69 11.49
CA ASP A 45 -0.68 -7.34 12.89
C ASP A 45 0.72 -6.74 13.06
N LEU A 46 1.70 -7.33 12.37
CA LEU A 46 3.07 -6.81 12.35
C LEU A 46 3.13 -5.37 11.80
N LEU A 47 2.43 -5.11 10.71
CA LEU A 47 2.39 -3.78 10.07
C LEU A 47 1.68 -2.75 10.95
N TYR A 48 0.57 -3.12 11.60
CA TYR A 48 -0.13 -2.23 12.52
C TYR A 48 0.74 -1.86 13.73
N LYS A 49 1.40 -2.84 14.34
CA LYS A 49 2.35 -2.60 15.44
C LYS A 49 3.48 -1.65 15.01
N HIS A 50 4.04 -1.86 13.81
CA HIS A 50 5.09 -0.98 13.30
C HIS A 50 4.62 0.46 13.08
N VAL A 51 3.41 0.67 12.57
CA VAL A 51 2.86 2.02 12.38
C VAL A 51 2.60 2.72 13.70
N GLU A 52 2.23 2.00 14.75
CA GLU A 52 2.13 2.58 16.09
C GLU A 52 3.47 3.09 16.58
N GLU A 53 4.56 2.36 16.35
CA GLU A 53 5.90 2.73 16.81
C GLU A 53 6.59 3.78 15.91
N ASN A 54 6.22 3.85 14.61
CA ASN A 54 6.94 4.63 13.61
C ASN A 54 6.06 5.65 12.87
N ARG A 55 6.24 6.94 13.19
CA ARG A 55 5.40 8.06 12.69
C ARG A 55 5.57 8.38 11.20
N ASN A 56 6.60 7.85 10.57
CA ASN A 56 6.94 8.03 9.15
C ASN A 56 6.45 6.89 8.25
N TRP A 57 5.77 5.87 8.79
CA TRP A 57 5.26 4.75 8.00
C TRP A 57 3.87 5.05 7.44
N ILE A 58 3.74 5.10 6.12
CA ILE A 58 2.45 5.34 5.45
C ILE A 58 1.92 4.02 4.90
N LEU A 59 0.83 3.51 5.47
CA LEU A 59 0.18 2.29 4.99
C LEU A 59 -1.16 2.58 4.29
N PRO A 60 -1.58 1.72 3.34
CA PRO A 60 -2.93 1.77 2.80
C PRO A 60 -3.98 1.67 3.93
N GLY A 61 -4.82 2.69 4.08
CA GLY A 61 -5.82 2.78 5.15
C GLY A 61 -5.31 3.42 6.45
N SER A 62 -4.03 3.85 6.52
CA SER A 62 -3.57 4.72 7.60
C SER A 62 -4.16 6.13 7.43
N ASN A 63 -4.53 6.78 8.54
CA ASN A 63 -5.08 8.14 8.56
C ASN A 63 -3.99 9.19 8.36
N VAL A 64 -3.24 9.08 7.27
CA VAL A 64 -2.27 10.11 6.90
C VAL A 64 -3.03 11.30 6.35
N ASN A 65 -2.70 12.50 6.84
CA ASN A 65 -3.43 13.71 6.53
C ASN A 65 -3.12 14.25 5.11
N ILE A 66 -3.33 13.45 4.06
CA ILE A 66 -3.24 13.89 2.66
C ILE A 66 -4.58 14.52 2.25
N ASP A 67 -5.00 15.54 3.00
CA ASP A 67 -6.20 16.29 2.67
C ASP A 67 -5.88 17.45 1.72
N ARG A 68 -6.93 18.01 1.09
CA ARG A 68 -6.80 19.16 0.20
C ARG A 68 -6.12 20.34 0.91
N ARG A 69 -6.41 20.53 2.20
CA ARG A 69 -5.91 21.63 3.03
C ARG A 69 -4.39 21.56 3.21
N LEU A 70 -3.82 20.38 3.41
CA LEU A 70 -2.38 20.17 3.47
C LEU A 70 -1.75 20.56 2.13
N GLN A 71 -2.29 20.06 1.02
CA GLN A 71 -1.74 20.35 -0.30
C GLN A 71 -1.77 21.85 -0.63
N GLU A 72 -2.87 22.54 -0.34
CA GLU A 72 -2.98 24.00 -0.49
C GLU A 72 -1.94 24.72 0.36
N LYS A 73 -1.73 24.29 1.59
CA LYS A 73 -0.74 24.85 2.51
C LYS A 73 0.68 24.67 1.97
N LEU A 74 1.06 23.45 1.58
CA LEU A 74 2.40 23.15 1.03
C LEU A 74 2.71 24.01 -0.19
N ARG A 75 1.75 24.14 -1.11
CA ARG A 75 1.88 24.99 -2.31
C ARG A 75 2.02 26.47 -1.96
N ARG A 76 1.19 26.98 -1.02
CA ARG A 76 1.24 28.38 -0.59
C ARG A 76 2.58 28.75 0.03
N PHE A 77 3.20 27.84 0.78
CA PHE A 77 4.53 28.05 1.36
C PHE A 77 5.69 27.83 0.36
N GLY A 78 5.39 27.47 -0.90
CA GLY A 78 6.41 27.25 -1.91
C GLY A 78 7.32 26.04 -1.63
N LEU A 79 6.87 25.10 -0.79
CA LEU A 79 7.62 23.90 -0.46
C LEU A 79 7.70 22.99 -1.70
N LYS A 80 8.91 22.52 -1.99
CA LYS A 80 9.23 21.67 -3.14
C LYS A 80 9.92 20.41 -2.65
N GLY A 81 9.78 19.34 -3.42
CA GLY A 81 10.37 18.04 -3.12
C GLY A 81 9.33 16.93 -3.06
N PRO A 82 9.75 15.72 -2.69
CA PRO A 82 8.86 14.59 -2.54
C PRO A 82 7.81 14.86 -1.45
N LEU A 83 6.53 14.58 -1.76
CA LEU A 83 5.42 14.85 -0.85
C LEU A 83 5.58 14.20 0.53
N TRP A 84 6.19 13.01 0.59
CA TRP A 84 6.38 12.25 1.82
C TRP A 84 7.28 12.95 2.85
N GLU A 85 8.14 13.87 2.45
CA GLU A 85 8.98 14.67 3.37
C GLU A 85 8.14 15.64 4.22
N HIS A 86 6.91 15.90 3.78
CA HIS A 86 5.99 16.82 4.43
C HIS A 86 4.78 16.11 5.06
N MET A 87 4.77 14.78 5.08
CA MET A 87 3.68 13.97 5.62
C MET A 87 4.05 13.39 6.98
N GLN A 88 3.13 13.50 7.94
CA GLN A 88 3.25 12.84 9.25
C GLN A 88 1.90 12.22 9.62
N ILE A 89 1.91 11.05 10.25
CA ILE A 89 0.70 10.45 10.82
C ILE A 89 0.24 11.27 12.03
N ARG A 90 -1.04 11.69 12.03
CA ARG A 90 -1.70 12.26 13.21
C ARG A 90 -2.20 11.14 14.10
N ARG A 91 -1.89 11.18 15.40
CA ARG A 91 -2.60 10.38 16.42
C ARG A 91 -3.83 11.16 16.88
N LYS A 92 -4.93 10.46 17.14
CA LYS A 92 -6.06 10.99 17.90
C LYS A 92 -5.64 11.18 19.35
#